data_AF-J9D5S2-F1
#
_entry.id   AF-J9D5S2-F1
#
_cell.length_a   1.000
_cell.length_b   1.000
_cell.length_c   1.000
_cell.angle_alpha   90.00
_cell.angle_beta   90.00
_cell.angle_gamma   90.00
#
_symmetry.space_group_name_H-M   'P 1'
#
loop_
_entity.id
_entity.type
_entity.pdbx_description
1 polymer ?
#
loop_
_entity_poly.entity_id
_entity_poly.type
_entity_poly.pdbx_seq_one_letter_code
_entity_poly.pdbx_strand_id
1 'polypeptide(L)'
;MPVFADYRIEKELETLDLLPKSTIKKIQPTEQRFYTAFEFSVYINEGLYSPKKYVFNINLFKEYPFRPPKILCKTPIFHPNIDKEGHVCLNIIREDWSSAYGLQTIILGVYSLFFEFDGENALNLDAGEMFTNNYNEFIKTVNEYLKK
;
A
#
# COMPACT_ATOMS: atom_id res chain seq x y z
N MET A 1 20.59 -22.68 6.21
CA MET A 1 19.73 -23.03 5.06
C MET A 1 18.86 -21.82 4.79
N PRO A 2 18.90 -21.19 3.60
CA PRO A 2 18.02 -20.06 3.33
C PRO A 2 16.57 -20.54 3.51
N VAL A 3 15.79 -19.78 4.25
CA VAL A 3 14.37 -20.07 4.41
C VAL A 3 13.73 -19.87 3.04
N PHE A 4 12.76 -20.70 2.64
CA PHE A 4 12.07 -20.57 1.34
C PHE A 4 11.66 -19.12 1.00
N ALA A 5 11.26 -18.36 2.04
CA ALA A 5 10.96 -16.94 1.95
C ALA A 5 12.13 -16.10 1.40
N ASP A 6 13.38 -16.33 1.84
CA ASP A 6 14.56 -15.59 1.37
C ASP A 6 14.77 -15.78 -0.13
N TYR A 7 14.79 -17.04 -0.58
CA TYR A 7 14.94 -17.37 -1.99
C TYR A 7 13.81 -16.77 -2.83
N ARG A 8 12.57 -16.86 -2.35
CA ARG A 8 11.41 -16.28 -3.02
C ARG A 8 11.55 -14.76 -3.18
N ILE A 9 11.95 -14.06 -2.12
CA ILE A 9 12.11 -12.60 -2.10
C ILE A 9 13.25 -12.18 -3.04
N GLU A 10 14.39 -12.87 -3.02
CA GLU A 10 15.51 -12.59 -3.93
C GLU A 10 15.07 -12.68 -5.39
N LYS A 11 14.34 -13.73 -5.76
CA LYS A 11 13.82 -13.91 -7.12
C LYS A 11 12.80 -12.85 -7.53
N GLU A 12 11.95 -12.40 -6.61
CA GLU A 12 11.02 -11.30 -6.87
C GLU A 12 11.74 -9.96 -7.06
N LEU A 13 12.79 -9.69 -6.29
CA LEU A 13 13.56 -8.45 -6.42
C LEU A 13 14.37 -8.39 -7.74
N GLU A 14 14.86 -9.53 -8.23
CA GLU A 14 15.57 -9.62 -9.52
C GLU A 14 14.67 -9.28 -10.72
N THR A 15 13.37 -9.53 -10.61
CA THR A 15 12.38 -9.41 -11.71
C THR A 15 11.42 -8.25 -11.52
N LEU A 16 11.62 -7.44 -10.47
CA LEU A 16 10.73 -6.35 -10.11
C LEU A 16 10.77 -5.24 -11.16
N ASP A 17 9.61 -4.90 -11.70
CA ASP A 17 9.44 -3.81 -12.67
C ASP A 17 8.72 -2.64 -11.99
N LEU A 18 9.49 -1.62 -11.64
CA LEU A 18 9.01 -0.50 -10.84
C LEU A 18 8.31 0.54 -11.71
N LEU A 19 7.21 1.07 -11.18
CA LEU A 19 6.50 2.21 -11.75
C LEU A 19 7.46 3.42 -11.88
N PRO A 20 7.24 4.32 -12.86
CA PRO A 20 8.06 5.51 -13.02
C PRO A 20 8.16 6.32 -11.72
N LYS A 21 9.38 6.81 -11.40
CA LYS A 21 9.66 7.59 -10.18
C LYS A 21 9.26 6.87 -8.88
N SER A 22 9.24 5.54 -8.89
CA SER A 22 9.09 4.73 -7.69
C SER A 22 10.42 4.09 -7.28
N THR A 23 10.53 3.73 -6.00
CA THR A 23 11.70 3.05 -5.44
C THR A 23 11.24 2.01 -4.44
N ILE A 24 11.99 0.92 -4.29
CA ILE A 24 11.85 0.01 -3.17
C ILE A 24 13.22 -0.20 -2.52
N LYS A 25 13.26 -0.22 -1.19
CA LYS A 25 14.48 -0.52 -0.42
C LYS A 25 14.17 -1.44 0.73
N LYS A 26 15.04 -2.40 1.01
CA LYS A 26 14.95 -3.24 2.21
C LYS A 26 15.21 -2.37 3.44
N ILE A 27 14.38 -2.51 4.47
CA ILE A 27 14.51 -1.80 5.74
C ILE A 27 14.44 -2.78 6.90
N GLN A 28 14.81 -2.32 8.09
CA GLN A 28 14.58 -3.12 9.30
C GLN A 28 13.09 -3.14 9.63
N PRO A 29 12.52 -4.31 9.99
CA PRO A 29 11.14 -4.38 10.43
C PRO A 29 10.91 -3.56 11.69
N THR A 30 9.77 -2.88 11.77
CA THR A 30 9.41 -2.05 12.93
C THR A 30 8.92 -2.88 14.11
N GLU A 31 8.48 -4.11 13.87
CA GLU A 31 7.99 -5.04 14.90
C GLU A 31 8.67 -6.40 14.76
N GLN A 32 8.98 -7.04 15.88
CA GLN A 32 9.69 -8.34 15.92
C GLN A 32 8.94 -9.49 15.23
N ARG A 33 7.61 -9.37 15.10
CA ARG A 33 6.78 -10.39 14.43
C ARG A 33 7.04 -10.48 12.92
N PHE A 34 7.64 -9.45 12.33
CA PHE A 34 7.94 -9.41 10.92
C PHE A 34 9.35 -9.91 10.66
N TYR A 35 9.48 -10.73 9.62
CA TYR A 35 10.74 -11.34 9.23
C TYR A 35 11.63 -10.35 8.47
N THR A 36 11.04 -9.61 7.53
CA THR A 36 11.72 -8.56 6.77
C THR A 36 10.72 -7.48 6.38
N ALA A 37 11.21 -6.29 6.05
CA ALA A 37 10.38 -5.19 5.59
C ALA A 37 11.02 -4.44 4.41
N PHE A 38 10.17 -3.76 3.65
CA PHE A 38 10.56 -2.90 2.54
C PHE A 38 9.88 -1.55 2.68
N GLU A 39 10.60 -0.48 2.39
CA GLU A 39 10.00 0.83 2.13
C GLU A 39 9.83 0.96 0.61
N PHE A 40 8.58 1.03 0.17
CA PHE A 40 8.19 1.35 -1.19
C PHE A 40 7.78 2.81 -1.26
N SER A 41 8.25 3.55 -2.25
CA SER A 41 7.81 4.92 -2.49
C SER A 41 7.40 5.11 -3.93
N VAL A 42 6.32 5.85 -4.17
CA VAL A 42 5.76 6.10 -5.51
C VAL A 42 5.35 7.56 -5.63
N TYR A 43 5.59 8.14 -6.79
CA TYR A 43 5.13 9.49 -7.12
C TYR A 43 3.87 9.42 -7.97
N ILE A 44 2.78 9.97 -7.47
CA ILE A 44 1.51 10.06 -8.18
C ILE A 44 1.44 11.44 -8.84
N ASN A 45 1.33 11.45 -10.16
CA ASN A 45 1.39 12.65 -11.01
C ASN A 45 0.04 13.08 -11.58
N GLU A 46 -0.99 12.26 -11.44
CA GLU A 46 -2.33 12.53 -11.96
C GLU A 46 -3.43 12.01 -11.02
N GLY A 47 -4.67 12.46 -11.25
CA GLY A 47 -5.81 12.09 -10.41
C GLY A 47 -5.86 12.85 -9.09
N LEU A 48 -6.77 12.43 -8.22
CA LEU A 48 -7.16 13.17 -7.02
C LEU A 48 -6.00 13.32 -6.00
N TYR A 49 -5.15 12.31 -5.90
CA TYR A 49 -4.07 12.26 -4.92
C TYR A 49 -2.75 12.84 -5.44
N SER A 50 -2.81 13.60 -6.53
CA SER A 50 -1.64 14.20 -7.19
C SER A 50 -1.57 15.73 -7.02
N PRO A 51 -0.40 16.33 -7.24
CA PRO A 51 0.93 15.71 -7.38
C PRO A 51 1.56 15.45 -6.00
N LYS A 52 1.93 14.20 -5.69
CA LYS A 52 2.55 13.87 -4.39
C LYS A 52 3.33 12.56 -4.41
N LYS A 53 4.35 12.48 -3.55
CA LYS A 53 5.08 11.24 -3.24
C LYS A 53 4.45 10.57 -2.02
N TYR A 54 4.13 9.28 -2.15
CA TYR A 54 3.64 8.43 -1.08
C TYR A 54 4.68 7.38 -0.71
N VAL A 55 4.79 7.07 0.58
CA VAL A 55 5.73 6.09 1.13
C VAL A 55 4.93 5.04 1.88
N PHE A 56 5.26 3.77 1.67
CA PHE A 56 4.62 2.60 2.25
C PHE A 56 5.68 1.66 2.84
N ASN A 57 5.40 1.10 4.00
CA ASN A 57 6.14 -0.03 4.54
C ASN A 57 5.40 -1.33 4.20
N ILE A 58 6.07 -2.24 3.51
CA ILE A 58 5.59 -3.60 3.22
C ILE A 58 6.32 -4.55 4.17
N ASN A 59 5.59 -5.11 5.13
CA ASN A 59 6.13 -6.01 6.15
C ASN A 59 5.79 -7.46 5.82
N LEU A 60 6.81 -8.30 5.70
CA LEU A 60 6.66 -9.72 5.36
C LEU A 60 6.82 -10.57 6.63
N PHE A 61 5.98 -11.59 6.75
CA PHE A 61 6.13 -12.62 7.78
C PHE A 61 7.10 -13.70 7.33
N LYS A 62 7.53 -14.56 8.26
CA LYS A 62 8.44 -15.68 7.96
C LYS A 62 7.81 -16.71 7.01
N GLU A 63 6.47 -16.80 7.01
CA GLU A 63 5.70 -17.70 6.17
C GLU A 63 5.40 -17.14 4.77
N TYR A 64 5.96 -15.97 4.39
CA TYR A 64 5.80 -15.43 3.04
C TYR A 64 6.33 -16.43 1.99
N PRO A 65 5.60 -16.67 0.88
CA PRO A 65 4.38 -16.02 0.41
C PRO A 65 3.06 -16.72 0.79
N PHE A 66 3.11 -17.76 1.64
CA PHE A 66 1.88 -18.45 2.08
C PHE A 66 1.03 -17.60 3.03
N ARG A 67 1.68 -16.66 3.74
CA ARG A 67 1.01 -15.63 4.52
C ARG A 67 1.12 -14.27 3.81
N PRO A 68 0.02 -13.52 3.65
CA PRO A 68 0.05 -12.20 3.04
C PRO A 68 0.86 -11.20 3.88
N PRO A 69 1.47 -10.19 3.26
CA PRO A 69 2.17 -9.14 3.97
C PRO A 69 1.22 -8.15 4.65
N LYS A 70 1.79 -7.27 5.49
CA LYS A 70 1.08 -6.10 6.05
C LYS A 70 1.64 -4.82 5.46
N ILE A 71 0.76 -3.95 4.97
CA ILE A 71 1.14 -2.68 4.35
C ILE A 71 0.69 -1.51 5.23
N LEU A 72 1.62 -0.58 5.44
CA LEU A 72 1.40 0.64 6.20
C LEU A 72 1.82 1.85 5.36
N CYS A 73 0.89 2.72 5.01
CA CYS A 73 1.18 4.04 4.46
C CYS A 73 1.84 4.91 5.53
N LYS A 74 3.01 5.47 5.21
CA LYS A 74 3.75 6.39 6.08
C LYS A 74 3.46 7.85 5.79
N THR A 75 2.94 8.14 4.60
CA THR A 75 2.56 9.50 4.19
C THR A 75 1.14 9.80 4.69
N PRO A 76 0.90 10.91 5.42
CA PRO A 76 -0.44 11.32 5.80
C PRO A 76 -1.35 11.45 4.57
N ILE A 77 -2.48 10.77 4.60
CA ILE A 77 -3.44 10.73 3.49
C ILE A 77 -4.86 10.59 4.05
N PHE A 78 -5.84 11.17 3.35
CA PHE A 78 -7.26 10.94 3.60
C PHE A 78 -7.81 10.11 2.46
N HIS A 79 -8.06 8.81 2.69
CA HIS A 79 -8.36 7.86 1.62
C HIS A 79 -9.31 6.76 2.11
N PRO A 80 -10.32 6.32 1.33
CA PRO A 80 -11.26 5.29 1.76
C PRO A 80 -10.59 3.96 2.18
N ASN A 81 -9.61 3.49 1.42
CA ASN A 81 -8.86 2.25 1.75
C ASN A 81 -7.66 2.43 2.72
N ILE A 82 -7.41 3.62 3.28
CA ILE A 82 -6.28 3.85 4.21
C ILE A 82 -6.78 4.57 5.47
N ASP A 83 -6.59 3.92 6.62
CA ASP A 83 -7.03 4.49 7.90
C ASP A 83 -6.09 5.60 8.42
N LYS A 84 -6.46 6.18 9.58
CA LYS A 84 -5.72 7.28 10.23
C LYS A 84 -4.33 6.87 10.73
N GLU A 85 -4.11 5.58 10.96
CA GLU A 85 -2.81 5.02 11.38
C GLU A 85 -1.95 4.63 10.18
N GLY A 86 -2.53 4.64 8.98
CA GLY A 86 -1.90 4.31 7.71
C GLY A 86 -2.09 2.86 7.28
N HIS A 87 -2.90 2.05 7.97
CA HIS A 87 -3.15 0.68 7.53
C HIS A 87 -3.88 0.68 6.19
N VAL A 88 -3.42 -0.17 5.28
CA VAL A 88 -3.99 -0.27 3.92
C VAL A 88 -4.91 -1.48 3.83
N CYS A 89 -6.14 -1.26 3.39
CA CYS A 89 -7.06 -2.33 3.02
C CYS A 89 -7.01 -2.55 1.51
N LEU A 90 -6.29 -3.60 1.10
CA LEU A 90 -6.17 -4.01 -0.29
C LEU A 90 -6.74 -5.42 -0.45
N ASN A 91 -7.73 -5.61 -1.33
CA ASN A 91 -8.48 -6.87 -1.44
C ASN A 91 -7.59 -8.07 -1.74
N ILE A 92 -6.59 -7.91 -2.63
CA ILE A 92 -5.61 -8.95 -2.95
C ILE A 92 -4.78 -9.42 -1.73
N ILE A 93 -4.73 -8.64 -0.66
CA ILE A 93 -4.04 -8.99 0.60
C ILE A 93 -5.04 -9.50 1.64
N ARG A 94 -6.27 -8.99 1.64
CA ARG A 94 -7.28 -9.29 2.65
C ARG A 94 -7.97 -10.63 2.42
N GLU A 95 -8.48 -10.84 1.20
CA GLU A 95 -9.39 -11.95 0.89
C GLU A 95 -8.91 -12.79 -0.29
N ASP A 96 -8.29 -12.16 -1.29
CA ASP A 96 -7.91 -12.87 -2.52
C ASP A 96 -6.45 -13.32 -2.54
N TRP A 97 -5.75 -13.28 -1.39
CA TRP A 97 -4.32 -13.57 -1.37
C TRP A 97 -4.00 -15.01 -1.81
N SER A 98 -3.10 -15.11 -2.77
CA SER A 98 -2.53 -16.36 -3.25
C SER A 98 -1.01 -16.31 -3.14
N SER A 99 -0.37 -17.43 -2.80
CA SER A 99 1.09 -17.57 -2.79
C SER A 99 1.74 -17.42 -4.17
N ALA A 100 0.94 -17.36 -5.23
CA ALA A 100 1.37 -16.98 -6.57
C ALA A 100 1.69 -15.47 -6.68
N TYR A 101 1.07 -14.63 -5.85
CA TYR A 101 1.33 -13.20 -5.83
C TYR A 101 2.64 -12.85 -5.13
N GLY A 102 3.23 -11.73 -5.54
CA GLY A 102 4.53 -11.27 -5.05
C GLY A 102 4.60 -9.75 -4.90
N LEU A 103 5.80 -9.22 -4.65
CA LEU A 103 6.05 -7.79 -4.50
C LEU A 103 5.53 -6.96 -5.68
N GLN A 104 5.66 -7.44 -6.93
CA GLN A 104 5.13 -6.75 -8.11
C GLN A 104 3.61 -6.54 -8.03
N THR A 105 2.86 -7.61 -7.74
CA THR A 105 1.40 -7.58 -7.62
C THR A 105 0.96 -6.63 -6.50
N ILE A 106 1.69 -6.64 -5.38
CA ILE A 106 1.44 -5.75 -4.24
C ILE A 106 1.65 -4.29 -4.62
N ILE A 107 2.76 -3.96 -5.29
CA ILE A 107 3.08 -2.60 -5.72
C ILE A 107 2.02 -2.06 -6.68
N LEU A 108 1.61 -2.88 -7.65
CA LEU A 108 0.55 -2.51 -8.60
C LEU A 108 -0.80 -2.34 -7.89
N GLY A 109 -1.13 -3.20 -6.93
CA GLY A 109 -2.35 -3.07 -6.15
C GLY A 109 -2.37 -1.83 -5.24
N VAL A 110 -1.24 -1.45 -4.64
CA VAL A 110 -1.13 -0.19 -3.90
C VAL A 110 -1.29 1.01 -4.85
N TYR A 111 -0.73 0.92 -6.06
CA TYR A 111 -0.85 1.98 -7.06
C TYR A 111 -2.30 2.16 -7.54
N SER A 112 -3.04 1.07 -7.76
CA SER A 112 -4.43 1.15 -8.22
C SER A 112 -5.35 1.84 -7.22
N LEU A 113 -5.06 1.77 -5.91
CA LEU A 113 -5.84 2.47 -4.88
C LEU A 113 -5.95 3.97 -5.13
N PHE A 114 -4.97 4.61 -5.78
CA PHE A 114 -5.02 6.04 -6.06
C PHE A 114 -6.03 6.43 -7.15
N PHE A 115 -6.54 5.46 -7.90
CA PHE A 115 -7.41 5.67 -9.07
C PHE A 115 -8.74 4.94 -8.94
N GLU A 116 -8.76 3.81 -8.24
CA GLU A 116 -9.89 2.90 -8.13
C GLU A 116 -10.22 2.63 -6.66
N PHE A 117 -11.30 3.26 -6.18
CA PHE A 117 -11.82 3.10 -4.83
C PHE A 117 -13.30 3.52 -4.77
N ASP A 118 -14.01 3.01 -3.77
CA ASP A 118 -15.40 3.36 -3.47
C ASP A 118 -15.58 3.69 -1.99
N GLY A 119 -16.77 4.22 -1.64
CA GLY A 119 -17.12 4.55 -0.27
C GLY A 119 -17.87 3.46 0.49
N GLU A 120 -18.37 2.41 -0.19
CA GLU A 120 -19.18 1.37 0.43
C GLU A 120 -18.34 0.42 1.29
N ASN A 121 -17.14 0.08 0.79
CA ASN A 121 -16.21 -0.85 1.44
C ASN A 121 -15.00 -0.13 2.08
N ALA A 122 -15.17 1.14 2.44
CA ALA A 122 -14.11 1.96 2.98
C ALA A 122 -13.59 1.44 4.33
N LEU A 123 -12.27 1.32 4.48
CA LEU A 123 -11.61 1.11 5.76
C LEU A 123 -11.71 2.37 6.64
N ASN A 124 -11.53 3.53 6.02
CA ASN A 124 -11.72 4.82 6.63
C ASN A 124 -13.17 5.27 6.41
N LEU A 125 -14.02 5.02 7.40
CA LEU A 125 -15.46 5.28 7.33
C LEU A 125 -15.76 6.76 7.06
N ASP A 126 -15.01 7.68 7.68
CA ASP A 126 -15.18 9.12 7.45
C ASP A 126 -14.93 9.46 5.96
N ALA A 127 -13.86 8.91 5.38
CA ALA A 127 -13.52 9.11 3.97
C ALA A 127 -14.56 8.47 3.03
N GLY A 128 -15.04 7.27 3.35
CA GLY A 128 -16.09 6.59 2.58
C GLY A 128 -17.44 7.31 2.62
N GLU A 129 -17.86 7.76 3.79
CA GLU A 129 -19.10 8.53 3.96
C GLU A 129 -19.04 9.85 3.20
N MET A 130 -17.93 10.60 3.31
CA MET A 130 -17.76 11.83 2.54
C MET A 130 -17.71 11.54 1.04
N PHE A 131 -17.01 10.48 0.61
CA PHE A 131 -16.96 10.12 -0.82
C PHE A 131 -18.36 9.87 -1.39
N THR A 132 -19.21 9.14 -0.65
CA THR A 132 -20.57 8.77 -1.08
C THR A 132 -21.57 9.93 -0.95
N ASN A 133 -21.56 10.65 0.19
CA ASN A 133 -22.63 11.58 0.56
C ASN A 133 -22.25 13.06 0.43
N ASN A 134 -20.95 13.39 0.43
CA ASN A 134 -20.47 14.78 0.39
C ASN A 134 -19.13 14.90 -0.34
N TYR A 135 -19.16 14.59 -1.64
CA TYR A 135 -17.95 14.52 -2.46
C TYR A 135 -17.16 15.85 -2.48
N ASN A 136 -17.82 16.99 -2.36
CA ASN A 136 -17.12 18.29 -2.30
C ASN A 136 -16.26 18.42 -1.04
N GLU A 137 -16.77 18.03 0.13
CA GLU A 137 -15.98 18.06 1.37
C GLU A 137 -14.87 16.99 1.35
N PHE A 138 -15.14 15.83 0.74
CA PHE A 138 -14.11 14.80 0.49
C PHE A 138 -12.93 15.40 -0.29
N ILE A 139 -13.19 16.02 -1.44
CA ILE A 139 -12.17 16.65 -2.29
C ILE A 139 -11.41 17.75 -1.55
N LYS A 140 -12.13 18.60 -0.80
CA LYS A 140 -11.51 19.67 0.00
C LYS A 140 -10.56 19.08 1.05
N THR A 141 -10.99 18.05 1.76
CA THR A 141 -10.19 17.36 2.77
C THR A 141 -8.95 16.71 2.14
N VAL A 142 -9.10 16.01 1.01
CA VAL A 142 -7.94 15.43 0.30
C VAL A 142 -6.93 16.52 -0.09
N ASN A 143 -7.39 17.65 -0.62
CA ASN A 143 -6.53 18.79 -0.98
C ASN A 143 -5.78 19.40 0.23
N GLU A 144 -6.37 19.38 1.42
CA GLU A 144 -5.69 19.79 2.65
C GLU A 144 -4.57 18.82 3.02
N TYR A 145 -4.79 17.52 2.85
CA TYR A 145 -3.76 16.50 3.08
C TYR A 145 -2.65 16.54 2.03
N LEU A 146 -2.91 16.97 0.81
CA LEU A 146 -1.86 17.15 -0.21
C LEU A 146 -0.83 18.20 0.22
N LYS A 147 -1.24 19.24 0.94
CA LYS A 147 -0.40 20.35 1.40
C LYS A 147 0.46 20.05 2.63
N LYS A 148 0.16 18.96 3.35
CA LYS A 148 0.93 18.49 4.52
C LYS A 148 2.18 17.73 4.09
#